data_AF-A0AAV3VTH8-F1
#
_entry.id   AF-A0AAV3VTH8-F1
#
_cell.length_a   1.000
_cell.length_b   1.000
_cell.length_c   1.000
_cell.angle_alpha   90.00
_cell.angle_beta   90.00
_cell.angle_gamma   90.00
#
_symmetry.space_group_name_H-M   'P 1'
#
loop_
_entity.id
_entity.type
_entity.pdbx_description
1 polymer ?
#
loop_
_entity_poly.entity_id
_entity_poly.type
_entity_poly.pdbx_seq_one_letter_code
_entity_poly.pdbx_strand_id
1 'polypeptide(L)'
;MALGGLTNGFESVLRQTLLFDMGAATGGLFHGAGKLFEKASPFVKNAFNKVSSELSENARIAKIVLNNMQKGSRSVVLASNLGNVDEAIGRFTKEFKNVKNEIKSGADGVDKAKIVLGKEDLDLLRKEWNVPETDTIAVGKTNISGLEDVTFKGGSPEVRKEAGLPTLDDIAPNREFKAPYDYKKNPKLAQFTRHAEEGVLNEFNDAIRKAGINSEDVTGNLYIHQSNPRGVCNKCSKGLINIFPKEKCGIFYQASKKYPNLNIIVTSEVDDSVKVNGLTSFILKNGKIIK
;
A
#
# COMPACT_ATOMS: atom_id res chain seq x y z
N MET A 1 -1.38 -0.79 -24.26
CA MET A 1 -2.53 -1.66 -24.59
C MET A 1 -3.06 -2.51 -23.42
N ALA A 2 -2.38 -2.65 -22.27
CA ALA A 2 -2.90 -3.42 -21.11
C ALA A 2 -3.77 -2.61 -20.11
N LEU A 3 -3.73 -1.28 -20.17
CA LEU A 3 -4.59 -0.39 -19.36
C LEU A 3 -6.08 -0.44 -19.74
N GLY A 4 -6.43 -0.99 -20.90
CA GLY A 4 -7.83 -1.12 -21.34
C GLY A 4 -8.60 -2.24 -20.62
N GLY A 5 -7.93 -3.31 -20.19
CA GLY A 5 -8.62 -4.47 -19.59
C GLY A 5 -9.14 -4.24 -18.17
N LEU A 6 -8.34 -3.56 -17.33
CA LEU A 6 -8.68 -3.26 -15.93
C LEU A 6 -9.70 -2.12 -15.80
N THR A 7 -9.66 -1.13 -16.70
CA THR A 7 -10.68 -0.07 -16.76
C THR A 7 -12.04 -0.61 -17.19
N ASN A 8 -12.06 -1.64 -18.05
CA ASN A 8 -13.29 -2.28 -18.51
C ASN A 8 -13.95 -3.14 -17.42
N GLY A 9 -13.17 -3.76 -16.52
CA GLY A 9 -13.72 -4.50 -15.37
C GLY A 9 -14.35 -3.59 -14.32
N PHE A 10 -13.70 -2.48 -13.99
CA PHE A 10 -14.25 -1.47 -13.07
C PHE A 10 -15.43 -0.70 -13.68
N GLU A 11 -15.38 -0.36 -14.99
CA GLU A 11 -16.53 0.18 -15.70
C GLU A 11 -17.66 -0.83 -15.86
N SER A 12 -17.36 -2.12 -16.02
CA SER A 12 -18.36 -3.19 -16.05
C SER A 12 -19.08 -3.30 -14.71
N VAL A 13 -18.35 -3.27 -13.58
CA VAL A 13 -18.95 -3.28 -12.24
C VAL A 13 -19.69 -1.97 -11.95
N LEU A 14 -19.15 -0.81 -12.32
CA LEU A 14 -19.87 0.46 -12.18
C LEU A 14 -21.12 0.49 -13.08
N ARG A 15 -21.07 -0.01 -14.31
CA ARG A 15 -22.23 -0.14 -15.20
C ARG A 15 -23.20 -1.21 -14.72
N GLN A 16 -22.76 -2.32 -14.15
CA GLN A 16 -23.66 -3.29 -13.51
C GLN A 16 -24.25 -2.75 -12.21
N THR A 17 -23.61 -1.79 -11.54
CA THR A 17 -24.12 -1.18 -10.30
C THR A 17 -24.98 0.06 -10.58
N LEU A 18 -24.73 0.79 -11.67
CA LEU A 18 -25.39 2.06 -12.04
C LEU A 18 -26.29 1.98 -13.28
N LEU A 19 -26.19 0.90 -14.06
CA LEU A 19 -26.78 0.70 -15.40
C LEU A 19 -27.46 -0.69 -15.47
N PHE A 20 -28.09 -1.14 -14.37
CA PHE A 20 -29.21 -2.08 -14.50
C PHE A 20 -30.34 -1.31 -15.17
N ASP A 21 -30.27 -1.33 -16.49
CA ASP A 21 -31.16 -0.67 -17.43
C ASP A 21 -32.61 -1.15 -17.19
N MET A 22 -33.48 -0.16 -17.03
CA MET A 22 -34.79 -0.11 -17.66
C MET A 22 -35.44 -1.46 -18.03
N GLY A 23 -36.22 -2.04 -17.13
CA GLY A 23 -37.15 -3.13 -17.49
C GLY A 23 -37.55 -4.04 -16.34
N ALA A 24 -38.75 -3.83 -15.80
CA ALA A 24 -39.61 -4.79 -15.11
C ALA A 24 -38.97 -5.79 -14.11
N ALA A 25 -38.93 -5.40 -12.82
CA ALA A 25 -39.19 -6.25 -11.65
C ALA A 25 -38.65 -5.55 -10.39
N THR A 26 -39.37 -4.54 -9.93
CA THR A 26 -39.09 -3.76 -8.72
C THR A 26 -39.29 -4.64 -7.48
N GLY A 27 -38.19 -5.19 -6.94
CA GLY A 27 -38.18 -5.80 -5.61
C GLY A 27 -36.99 -6.74 -5.35
N GLY A 28 -36.65 -7.60 -6.32
CA GLY A 28 -35.63 -8.65 -6.13
C GLY A 28 -34.19 -8.24 -6.48
N LEU A 29 -34.02 -7.35 -7.45
CA LEU A 29 -32.71 -7.01 -8.04
C LEU A 29 -31.89 -6.00 -7.22
N PHE A 30 -32.55 -5.09 -6.49
CA PHE A 30 -31.87 -4.07 -5.67
C PHE A 30 -31.15 -4.63 -4.43
N HIS A 31 -31.56 -5.82 -3.97
CA HIS A 31 -30.90 -6.53 -2.87
C HIS A 31 -29.52 -7.11 -3.29
N GLY A 32 -29.29 -7.31 -4.60
CA GLY A 32 -28.05 -7.85 -5.15
C GLY A 32 -26.91 -6.83 -5.20
N ALA A 33 -27.21 -5.60 -5.62
CA ALA A 33 -26.21 -4.53 -5.76
C ALA A 33 -25.62 -4.10 -4.40
N GLY A 34 -26.46 -3.99 -3.36
CA GLY A 34 -26.00 -3.69 -1.98
C GLY A 34 -25.07 -4.78 -1.42
N LYS A 35 -25.38 -6.06 -1.67
CA LYS A 35 -24.52 -7.19 -1.27
C LYS A 35 -23.20 -7.25 -2.02
N LEU A 36 -23.17 -6.83 -3.29
CA LEU A 36 -21.93 -6.77 -4.08
C LEU A 36 -20.99 -5.65 -3.59
N PHE A 37 -21.53 -4.49 -3.22
CA PHE A 37 -20.74 -3.41 -2.64
C PHE A 37 -20.28 -3.71 -1.20
N GLU A 38 -21.10 -4.39 -0.39
CA GLU A 38 -20.66 -4.90 0.92
C GLU A 38 -19.51 -5.90 0.82
N LYS A 39 -19.50 -6.74 -0.22
CA LYS A 39 -18.40 -7.67 -0.51
C LYS A 39 -17.22 -7.03 -1.25
N ALA A 40 -17.32 -5.77 -1.66
CA ALA A 40 -16.23 -5.07 -2.30
C ALA A 40 -15.07 -4.84 -1.32
N SER A 41 -13.84 -4.89 -1.83
CA SER A 41 -12.64 -4.70 -1.03
C SER A 41 -12.65 -3.31 -0.37
N PRO A 42 -12.00 -3.14 0.80
CA PRO A 42 -11.86 -1.84 1.45
C PRO A 42 -11.29 -0.76 0.52
N PHE A 43 -10.47 -1.15 -0.46
CA PHE A 43 -9.93 -0.28 -1.50
C PHE A 43 -11.04 0.31 -2.41
N VAL A 44 -11.97 -0.52 -2.90
CA VAL A 44 -13.11 -0.06 -3.72
C VAL A 44 -14.01 0.87 -2.91
N LYS A 45 -14.23 0.54 -1.63
CA LYS A 45 -15.02 1.38 -0.71
C LYS A 45 -14.34 2.72 -0.44
N ASN A 46 -13.02 2.74 -0.20
CA ASN A 46 -12.26 3.96 0.05
C ASN A 46 -12.14 4.83 -1.20
N ALA A 47 -11.88 4.24 -2.37
CA ALA A 47 -11.87 4.97 -3.64
C ALA A 47 -13.24 5.57 -3.96
N PHE A 48 -14.32 4.80 -3.77
CA PHE A 48 -15.69 5.32 -3.91
C PHE A 48 -15.99 6.44 -2.92
N ASN A 49 -15.60 6.29 -1.65
CA ASN A 49 -15.81 7.30 -0.61
C ASN A 49 -15.03 8.59 -0.88
N LYS A 50 -13.78 8.50 -1.35
CA LYS A 50 -12.91 9.64 -1.68
C LYS A 50 -13.45 10.43 -2.88
N VAL A 51 -13.83 9.74 -3.96
CA VAL A 51 -14.46 10.42 -5.11
C VAL A 51 -15.83 10.98 -4.73
N SER A 52 -16.58 10.27 -3.87
CA SER A 52 -17.90 10.71 -3.41
C SER A 52 -17.86 11.93 -2.46
N SER A 53 -16.79 12.14 -1.70
CA SER A 53 -16.63 13.35 -0.88
C SER A 53 -16.41 14.62 -1.69
N GLU A 54 -15.94 14.49 -2.93
CA GLU A 54 -15.66 15.59 -3.86
C GLU A 54 -16.87 15.96 -4.74
N LEU A 55 -17.99 15.25 -4.60
CA LEU A 55 -19.22 15.50 -5.35
C LEU A 55 -20.06 16.65 -4.78
N SER A 56 -20.89 17.24 -5.65
CA SER A 56 -21.83 18.31 -5.32
C SER A 56 -22.80 17.92 -4.20
N GLU A 57 -23.40 18.92 -3.55
CA GLU A 57 -24.32 18.72 -2.42
C GLU A 57 -25.57 17.88 -2.83
N ASN A 58 -26.03 18.04 -4.08
CA ASN A 58 -27.10 17.22 -4.66
C ASN A 58 -26.70 15.75 -4.83
N ALA A 59 -25.44 15.47 -5.17
CA ALA A 59 -24.90 14.12 -5.28
C ALA A 59 -24.61 13.48 -3.90
N ARG A 60 -24.31 14.28 -2.87
CA ARG A 60 -24.25 13.82 -1.47
C ARG A 60 -25.64 13.43 -0.95
N ILE A 61 -26.69 14.12 -1.36
CA ILE A 61 -28.08 13.75 -1.05
C ILE A 61 -28.43 12.41 -1.71
N ALA A 62 -28.04 12.20 -2.98
CA ALA A 62 -28.20 10.90 -3.65
C ALA A 62 -27.45 9.76 -2.94
N LYS A 63 -26.26 10.01 -2.37
CA LYS A 63 -25.51 9.06 -1.51
C LYS A 63 -26.27 8.69 -0.23
N ILE A 64 -26.89 9.67 0.43
CA ILE A 64 -27.70 9.45 1.63
C ILE A 64 -28.91 8.57 1.29
N VAL A 65 -29.55 8.80 0.15
CA VAL A 65 -30.65 7.97 -0.35
C VAL A 65 -30.18 6.53 -0.61
N LEU A 66 -29.01 6.35 -1.25
CA LEU A 66 -28.43 5.01 -1.52
C LEU A 66 -28.08 4.25 -0.22
N ASN A 67 -27.44 4.93 0.73
CA ASN A 67 -27.07 4.36 2.03
C ASN A 67 -28.29 4.02 2.89
N ASN A 68 -29.37 4.79 2.79
CA ASN A 68 -30.61 4.51 3.51
C ASN A 68 -31.42 3.38 2.85
N MET A 69 -31.33 3.21 1.53
CA MET A 69 -31.86 2.04 0.82
C MET A 69 -31.12 0.73 1.17
N GLN A 70 -29.88 0.83 1.69
CA GLN A 70 -29.05 -0.31 2.12
C GLN A 70 -29.56 -0.99 3.42
N LYS A 71 -30.37 -0.30 4.23
CA LYS A 71 -30.84 -0.79 5.54
C LYS A 71 -32.19 -1.52 5.52
N GLY A 72 -32.69 -1.89 4.34
CA GLY A 72 -33.92 -2.66 4.18
C GLY A 72 -35.20 -1.81 4.19
N SER A 73 -36.26 -2.39 3.64
CA SER A 73 -37.55 -1.80 3.26
C SER A 73 -38.14 -0.82 4.29
N ARG A 74 -37.89 0.47 4.09
CA ARG A 74 -38.78 1.53 4.58
C ARG A 74 -39.20 2.34 3.37
N SER A 75 -40.51 2.47 3.18
CA SER A 75 -41.08 3.45 2.26
C SER A 75 -40.58 4.83 2.66
N VAL A 76 -39.60 5.35 1.93
CA VAL A 76 -39.14 6.72 2.12
C VAL A 76 -40.20 7.60 1.50
N VAL A 77 -41.03 8.23 2.33
CA VAL A 77 -41.87 9.34 1.89
C VAL A 77 -40.91 10.49 1.57
N LEU A 78 -40.70 10.70 0.28
CA LEU A 78 -39.92 11.80 -0.26
C LEU A 78 -40.62 13.11 0.09
N ALA A 79 -40.00 13.94 0.92
CA ALA A 79 -40.36 15.35 1.03
C ALA A 79 -39.99 16.06 -0.29
N SER A 80 -40.94 16.05 -1.23
CA SER A 80 -41.28 16.99 -2.31
C SER A 80 -40.23 17.76 -3.15
N ASN A 81 -38.92 17.70 -2.92
CA ASN A 81 -37.96 18.52 -3.69
C ASN A 81 -36.85 17.75 -4.41
N LEU A 82 -36.85 16.42 -4.37
CA LEU A 82 -36.00 15.61 -5.25
C LEU A 82 -36.88 15.09 -6.37
N GLY A 83 -36.70 15.65 -7.57
CA GLY A 83 -37.38 15.20 -8.78
C GLY A 83 -37.06 13.74 -9.13
N ASN A 84 -37.38 13.35 -10.35
CA ASN A 84 -37.26 11.97 -10.84
C ASN A 84 -35.91 11.34 -10.44
N VAL A 85 -35.97 10.23 -9.71
CA VAL A 85 -34.80 9.52 -9.15
C VAL A 85 -33.82 9.12 -10.26
N ASP A 86 -34.33 8.80 -11.45
CA ASP A 86 -33.51 8.46 -12.61
C ASP A 86 -32.66 9.64 -13.09
N GLU A 87 -33.19 10.86 -12.98
CA GLU A 87 -32.47 12.08 -13.34
C GLU A 87 -31.38 12.40 -12.31
N ALA A 88 -31.64 12.15 -11.03
CA ALA A 88 -30.65 12.33 -9.96
C ALA A 88 -29.48 11.33 -10.09
N ILE A 89 -29.76 10.07 -10.44
CA ILE A 89 -28.73 9.04 -10.70
C ILE A 89 -27.94 9.37 -11.97
N GLY A 90 -28.60 9.87 -13.01
CA GLY A 90 -27.95 10.33 -14.24
C GLY A 90 -26.98 11.49 -14.00
N ARG A 91 -27.39 12.48 -13.20
CA ARG A 91 -26.53 13.60 -12.79
C ARG A 91 -25.33 13.13 -11.97
N PHE A 92 -25.55 12.25 -10.99
CA PHE A 92 -24.47 11.65 -10.19
C PHE A 92 -23.44 10.93 -11.07
N THR A 93 -23.89 10.12 -12.03
CA THR A 93 -23.00 9.37 -12.94
C THR A 93 -22.19 10.30 -13.84
N LYS A 94 -22.78 11.41 -14.27
CA LYS A 94 -22.12 12.42 -15.10
C LYS A 94 -21.07 13.21 -14.31
N GLU A 95 -21.42 13.64 -13.10
CA GLU A 95 -20.48 14.30 -12.18
C GLU A 95 -19.32 13.38 -11.78
N PHE A 96 -19.59 12.12 -11.46
CA PHE A 96 -18.56 11.13 -11.12
C PHE A 96 -17.59 10.89 -12.28
N LYS A 97 -18.10 10.80 -13.52
CA LYS A 97 -17.24 10.69 -14.71
C LYS A 97 -16.38 11.94 -14.92
N ASN A 98 -16.94 13.12 -14.69
CA ASN A 98 -16.20 14.38 -14.82
C ASN A 98 -15.10 14.49 -13.76
N VAL A 99 -15.39 14.21 -12.49
CA VAL A 99 -14.39 14.19 -11.40
C VAL A 99 -13.30 13.14 -11.67
N LYS A 100 -13.66 11.94 -12.16
CA LYS A 100 -12.68 10.92 -12.58
C LYS A 100 -11.78 11.41 -13.72
N ASN A 101 -12.35 12.14 -14.68
CA ASN A 101 -11.59 12.70 -15.79
C ASN A 101 -10.71 13.88 -15.35
N GLU A 102 -11.16 14.71 -14.41
CA GLU A 102 -10.38 15.78 -13.78
C GLU A 102 -9.22 15.22 -12.93
N ILE A 103 -9.45 14.12 -12.20
CA ILE A 103 -8.38 13.40 -11.47
C ILE A 103 -7.38 12.77 -12.46
N LYS A 104 -7.85 12.25 -13.60
CA LYS A 104 -6.98 11.75 -14.66
C LYS A 104 -6.19 12.87 -15.34
N SER A 105 -6.80 14.00 -15.65
CA SER A 105 -6.11 15.14 -16.27
C SER A 105 -5.22 15.89 -15.27
N GLY A 106 -5.49 15.80 -13.97
CA GLY A 106 -4.59 16.23 -12.89
C GLY A 106 -3.44 15.25 -12.65
N ALA A 107 -3.58 13.96 -12.99
CA ALA A 107 -2.50 12.98 -12.86
C ALA A 107 -1.42 13.09 -13.95
N ASP A 108 -1.73 13.73 -15.09
CA ASP A 108 -0.77 13.97 -16.17
C ASP A 108 0.02 15.29 -16.00
N GLY A 109 -0.17 16.02 -14.88
CA GLY A 109 0.47 17.32 -14.65
C GLY A 109 0.73 17.71 -13.19
N VAL A 110 0.54 16.80 -12.23
CA VAL A 110 0.95 17.02 -10.83
C VAL A 110 2.20 16.19 -10.59
N ASP A 111 3.34 16.87 -10.42
CA ASP A 111 4.50 16.30 -9.73
C ASP A 111 3.98 15.68 -8.43
N LYS A 112 3.87 14.34 -8.38
CA LYS A 112 3.61 13.62 -7.13
C LYS A 112 4.60 14.16 -6.13
N ALA A 113 4.13 14.90 -5.12
CA ALA A 113 4.98 15.49 -4.09
C ALA A 113 6.05 14.46 -3.71
N LYS A 114 7.32 14.79 -3.96
CA LYS A 114 8.43 13.88 -3.74
C LYS A 114 8.35 13.44 -2.29
N ILE A 115 8.07 12.15 -2.04
CA ILE A 115 8.09 11.60 -0.68
C ILE A 115 9.52 11.83 -0.16
N VAL A 116 9.64 12.75 0.79
CA VAL A 116 10.86 12.98 1.54
C VAL A 116 10.82 12.00 2.72
N LEU A 117 11.75 11.06 2.71
CA LEU A 117 11.99 10.09 3.76
C LEU A 117 13.45 10.30 4.20
N GLY A 118 13.66 10.56 5.49
CA GLY A 118 14.96 11.01 5.99
C GLY A 118 15.06 10.94 7.51
N LYS A 119 16.01 11.70 8.06
CA LYS A 119 16.33 11.70 9.50
C LYS A 119 15.13 12.02 10.38
N GLU A 120 14.26 12.95 9.99
CA GLU A 120 13.09 13.32 10.81
C GLU A 120 12.14 12.14 11.04
N ASP A 121 11.99 11.26 10.04
CA ASP A 121 11.17 10.05 10.17
C ASP A 121 11.81 9.02 11.10
N LEU A 122 13.13 8.92 11.08
CA LEU A 122 13.88 8.07 12.01
C LEU A 122 13.78 8.61 13.44
N ASP A 123 13.93 9.92 13.63
CA ASP A 123 13.84 10.57 14.94
C ASP A 123 12.43 10.43 15.54
N LEU A 124 11.38 10.56 14.70
CA LEU A 124 10.00 10.27 15.11
C LEU A 124 9.82 8.82 15.54
N LEU A 125 10.39 7.86 14.80
CA LEU A 125 10.33 6.44 15.16
C LEU A 125 11.08 6.16 16.47
N ARG A 126 12.26 6.75 16.67
CA ARG A 126 13.03 6.62 17.93
C ARG A 126 12.26 7.16 19.11
N LYS A 127 11.62 8.32 18.95
CA LYS A 127 10.77 8.91 19.98
C LYS A 127 9.56 8.03 20.28
N GLU A 128 8.93 7.47 19.25
CA GLU A 128 7.78 6.57 19.41
C GLU A 128 8.16 5.29 20.18
N TRP A 129 9.29 4.68 19.84
CA TRP A 129 9.76 3.45 20.46
C TRP A 129 10.59 3.67 21.74
N ASN A 130 10.87 4.94 22.07
CA ASN A 130 11.69 5.34 23.21
C ASN A 130 13.07 4.63 23.22
N VAL A 131 13.76 4.65 22.08
CA VAL A 131 15.07 3.98 21.88
C VAL A 131 16.18 4.97 21.53
N PRO A 132 17.43 4.70 21.96
CA PRO A 132 18.58 5.56 21.71
C PRO A 132 19.10 5.48 20.26
N GLU A 133 20.17 6.23 19.99
CA GLU A 133 20.73 6.33 18.64
C GLU A 133 21.64 5.16 18.19
N THR A 134 21.88 4.19 19.06
CA THR A 134 22.95 3.20 18.94
C THR A 134 22.74 2.17 17.84
N ASP A 135 21.50 1.71 17.67
CA ASP A 135 21.17 0.58 16.80
C ASP A 135 20.28 0.98 15.61
N THR A 136 20.17 0.04 14.67
CA THR A 136 19.52 0.30 13.38
C THR A 136 18.00 0.25 13.48
N ILE A 137 17.37 1.35 13.09
CA ILE A 137 15.96 1.43 12.71
C ILE A 137 15.84 1.71 11.22
N ALA A 138 14.67 1.37 10.66
CA ALA A 138 14.32 1.71 9.30
C ALA A 138 12.85 2.13 9.23
N VAL A 139 12.57 3.08 8.36
CA VAL A 139 11.22 3.54 8.04
C VAL A 139 10.99 3.33 6.55
N GLY A 140 9.77 2.95 6.19
CA GLY A 140 9.31 2.88 4.82
C GLY A 140 8.06 3.71 4.57
N LYS A 141 7.98 4.32 3.39
CA LYS A 141 6.80 5.04 2.88
C LYS A 141 6.57 4.68 1.42
N THR A 142 5.36 4.85 0.91
CA THR A 142 5.05 4.52 -0.49
C THR A 142 4.11 5.51 -1.15
N ASN A 143 4.16 5.60 -2.48
CA ASN A 143 3.21 6.34 -3.30
C ASN A 143 2.24 5.42 -4.07
N ILE A 144 2.12 4.16 -3.64
CA ILE A 144 1.13 3.21 -4.15
C ILE A 144 -0.25 3.65 -3.68
N SER A 145 -1.21 3.66 -4.60
CA SER A 145 -2.56 4.13 -4.31
C SER A 145 -3.23 3.32 -3.20
N GLY A 146 -3.75 4.01 -2.20
CA GLY A 146 -4.40 3.43 -1.02
C GLY A 146 -3.44 3.09 0.13
N LEU A 147 -2.15 3.38 0.00
CA LEU A 147 -1.12 3.12 1.01
C LEU A 147 -0.24 4.36 1.31
N GLU A 148 -0.61 5.54 0.79
CA GLU A 148 0.19 6.76 0.88
C GLU A 148 0.37 7.26 2.33
N ASP A 149 -0.62 7.02 3.19
CA ASP A 149 -0.61 7.43 4.60
C ASP A 149 -0.06 6.33 5.54
N VAL A 150 0.47 5.24 4.99
CA VAL A 150 1.00 4.12 5.77
C VAL A 150 2.51 4.25 5.93
N THR A 151 2.95 4.29 7.18
CA THR A 151 4.37 4.22 7.56
C THR A 151 4.72 2.80 7.98
N PHE A 152 5.67 2.20 7.28
CA PHE A 152 6.23 0.88 7.60
C PHE A 152 7.44 1.04 8.50
N LYS A 153 7.59 0.20 9.52
CA LYS A 153 8.58 0.36 10.58
C LYS A 153 9.43 -0.90 10.74
N GLY A 154 10.70 -0.69 11.03
CA GLY A 154 11.66 -1.76 11.22
C GLY A 154 12.67 -1.42 12.31
N GLY A 155 12.99 -2.40 13.14
CA GLY A 155 14.03 -2.29 14.16
C GLY A 155 14.90 -3.53 14.15
N SER A 156 16.20 -3.35 14.37
CA SER A 156 17.13 -4.46 14.61
C SER A 156 16.70 -5.27 15.86
N PRO A 157 17.24 -6.48 16.06
CA PRO A 157 16.91 -7.29 17.23
C PRO A 157 17.14 -6.57 18.56
N GLU A 158 18.23 -5.80 18.68
CA GLU A 158 18.53 -5.05 19.90
C GLU A 158 17.59 -3.85 20.06
N VAL A 159 17.28 -3.08 19.00
CA VAL A 159 16.27 -2.00 19.08
C VAL A 159 14.94 -2.53 19.58
N ARG A 160 14.47 -3.65 19.03
CA ARG A 160 13.18 -4.22 19.43
C ARG A 160 13.19 -4.64 20.89
N LYS A 161 14.29 -5.24 21.34
CA LYS A 161 14.47 -5.62 22.74
C LYS A 161 14.48 -4.40 23.68
N GLU A 162 15.20 -3.35 23.32
CA GLU A 162 15.26 -2.09 24.10
C GLU A 162 13.90 -1.38 24.15
N ALA A 163 13.17 -1.39 23.04
CA ALA A 163 11.81 -0.85 22.95
C ALA A 163 10.75 -1.71 23.67
N GLY A 164 11.11 -2.87 24.23
CA GLY A 164 10.15 -3.83 24.79
C GLY A 164 9.20 -4.44 23.76
N LEU A 165 9.57 -4.42 22.48
CA LEU A 165 8.78 -4.96 21.38
C LEU A 165 9.06 -6.46 21.18
N PRO A 166 8.05 -7.27 20.81
CA PRO A 166 8.28 -8.68 20.45
C PRO A 166 9.24 -8.82 19.27
N THR A 167 9.90 -9.96 19.11
CA THR A 167 10.80 -10.18 17.96
C THR A 167 10.01 -10.33 16.65
N LEU A 168 10.68 -10.20 15.51
CA LEU A 168 10.05 -10.49 14.20
C LEU A 168 9.57 -11.93 14.07
N ASP A 169 10.19 -12.88 14.79
CA ASP A 169 9.74 -14.27 14.78
C ASP A 169 8.47 -14.47 15.62
N ASP A 170 8.20 -13.58 16.58
CA ASP A 170 6.98 -13.63 17.40
C ASP A 170 5.79 -13.03 16.65
N ILE A 171 5.97 -11.85 16.03
CA ILE A 171 4.87 -11.15 15.35
C ILE A 171 4.62 -11.64 13.93
N ALA A 172 5.63 -12.18 13.26
CA ALA A 172 5.56 -12.59 11.87
C ALA A 172 6.42 -13.85 11.63
N PRO A 173 6.07 -15.00 12.26
CA PRO A 173 6.86 -16.24 12.16
C PRO A 173 6.95 -16.78 10.73
N ASN A 174 5.86 -16.62 9.97
CA ASN A 174 5.70 -17.12 8.58
C ASN A 174 5.81 -15.99 7.55
N ARG A 175 6.56 -14.93 7.87
CA ARG A 175 6.76 -13.80 6.98
C ARG A 175 7.44 -14.21 5.68
N GLU A 176 7.05 -13.56 4.59
CA GLU A 176 7.47 -13.92 3.23
C GLU A 176 8.97 -13.63 3.03
N PHE A 177 9.43 -12.47 3.47
CA PHE A 177 10.80 -12.05 3.27
C PHE A 177 11.63 -12.38 4.50
N LYS A 178 12.54 -13.34 4.36
CA LYS A 178 13.38 -13.80 5.46
C LYS A 178 14.80 -14.00 5.01
N ALA A 179 15.76 -13.49 5.78
CA ALA A 179 17.16 -13.75 5.51
C ALA A 179 17.42 -15.28 5.47
N PRO A 180 18.18 -15.79 4.49
CA PRO A 180 18.32 -17.23 4.22
C PRO A 180 19.35 -17.89 5.16
N TYR A 181 19.28 -17.60 6.46
CA TYR A 181 20.18 -18.11 7.48
C TYR A 181 19.39 -18.78 8.60
N ASP A 182 19.79 -20.01 8.93
CA ASP A 182 19.19 -20.77 10.02
C ASP A 182 19.96 -20.54 11.32
N TYR A 183 19.53 -19.53 12.07
CA TYR A 183 20.10 -19.22 13.38
C TYR A 183 19.71 -20.25 14.46
N LYS A 184 18.65 -21.06 14.25
CA LYS A 184 18.26 -22.11 15.20
C LYS A 184 19.25 -23.27 15.14
N LYS A 185 19.73 -23.60 13.94
CA LYS A 185 20.80 -24.59 13.75
C LYS A 185 22.19 -24.05 14.10
N ASN A 186 22.47 -22.77 13.82
CA ASN A 186 23.74 -22.14 14.18
C ASN A 186 23.51 -20.73 14.75
N PRO A 187 23.55 -20.57 16.08
CA PRO A 187 23.29 -19.28 16.75
C PRO A 187 24.17 -18.12 16.26
N LYS A 188 25.39 -18.39 15.76
CA LYS A 188 26.28 -17.35 15.21
C LYS A 188 25.70 -16.65 13.98
N LEU A 189 24.71 -17.27 13.32
CA LEU A 189 24.04 -16.69 12.17
C LEU A 189 22.90 -15.74 12.54
N ALA A 190 22.52 -15.65 13.83
CA ALA A 190 21.46 -14.75 14.29
C ALA A 190 21.74 -13.29 13.92
N GLN A 191 23.00 -12.88 13.93
CA GLN A 191 23.46 -11.54 13.54
C GLN A 191 23.15 -11.17 12.08
N PHE A 192 22.75 -12.12 11.23
CA PHE A 192 22.42 -11.91 9.81
C PHE A 192 20.92 -11.99 9.54
N THR A 193 20.09 -12.00 10.58
CA THR A 193 18.65 -12.22 10.48
C THR A 193 17.89 -11.15 11.27
N ARG A 194 16.61 -10.93 10.91
CA ARG A 194 15.71 -10.02 11.63
C ARG A 194 16.22 -8.57 11.70
N HIS A 195 16.87 -8.11 10.64
CA HIS A 195 17.34 -6.72 10.53
C HIS A 195 16.17 -5.77 10.28
N ALA A 196 16.39 -4.47 10.49
CA ALA A 196 15.34 -3.46 10.42
C ALA A 196 14.63 -3.46 9.07
N GLU A 197 15.38 -3.62 7.97
CA GLU A 197 14.83 -3.64 6.61
C GLU A 197 13.90 -4.85 6.37
N GLU A 198 14.11 -5.97 7.09
CA GLU A 198 13.22 -7.14 7.04
C GLU A 198 11.85 -6.79 7.62
N GLY A 199 11.80 -5.99 8.68
CA GLY A 199 10.54 -5.50 9.27
C GLY A 199 9.76 -4.64 8.28
N VAL A 200 10.41 -3.61 7.73
CA VAL A 200 9.79 -2.68 6.76
C VAL A 200 9.22 -3.42 5.56
N LEU A 201 9.99 -4.33 4.96
CA LEU A 201 9.54 -5.08 3.77
C LEU A 201 8.35 -6.00 4.07
N ASN A 202 8.30 -6.61 5.25
CA ASN A 202 7.18 -7.50 5.61
C ASN A 202 5.94 -6.73 6.04
N GLU A 203 6.07 -5.59 6.75
CA GLU A 203 4.91 -4.71 7.00
C GLU A 203 4.32 -4.19 5.69
N PHE A 204 5.17 -3.80 4.74
CA PHE A 204 4.74 -3.44 3.39
C PHE A 204 4.01 -4.60 2.69
N ASN A 205 4.58 -5.80 2.71
CA ASN A 205 3.97 -6.99 2.13
C ASN A 205 2.59 -7.28 2.72
N ASP A 206 2.45 -7.16 4.03
CA ASP A 206 1.18 -7.38 4.71
C ASP A 206 0.16 -6.30 4.37
N ALA A 207 0.58 -5.05 4.18
CA ALA A 207 -0.31 -3.98 3.73
C ALA A 207 -0.83 -4.22 2.30
N ILE A 208 0.03 -4.66 1.37
CA ILE A 208 -0.37 -5.06 0.01
C ILE A 208 -1.38 -6.21 0.05
N ARG A 209 -1.09 -7.25 0.85
CA ARG A 209 -1.99 -8.41 1.02
C ARG A 209 -3.34 -8.01 1.59
N LYS A 210 -3.37 -7.15 2.61
CA LYS A 210 -4.60 -6.61 3.20
C LYS A 210 -5.39 -5.74 2.22
N ALA A 211 -4.70 -5.03 1.33
CA ALA A 211 -5.32 -4.25 0.26
C ALA A 211 -5.86 -5.14 -0.89
N GLY A 212 -5.47 -6.41 -0.95
CA GLY A 212 -5.89 -7.35 -1.99
C GLY A 212 -5.27 -7.05 -3.36
N ILE A 213 -4.08 -6.45 -3.40
CA ILE A 213 -3.38 -6.10 -4.64
C ILE A 213 -2.47 -7.28 -5.03
N ASN A 214 -2.56 -7.74 -6.28
CA ASN A 214 -1.66 -8.79 -6.79
C ASN A 214 -0.25 -8.25 -6.93
N SER A 215 0.76 -9.12 -6.79
CA SER A 215 2.14 -8.67 -6.74
C SER A 215 2.63 -8.05 -8.05
N GLU A 216 2.10 -8.48 -9.18
CA GLU A 216 2.37 -7.97 -10.52
C GLU A 216 1.73 -6.60 -10.74
N ASP A 217 0.64 -6.30 -10.04
CA ASP A 217 -0.11 -5.04 -10.18
C ASP A 217 0.48 -3.93 -9.27
N VAL A 218 1.38 -4.28 -8.35
CA VAL A 218 2.08 -3.32 -7.49
C VAL A 218 3.03 -2.47 -8.32
N THR A 219 2.61 -1.23 -8.58
CA THR A 219 3.34 -0.23 -9.37
C THR A 219 3.53 1.04 -8.56
N GLY A 220 4.71 1.64 -8.65
CA GLY A 220 5.07 2.83 -7.89
C GLY A 220 6.43 2.69 -7.23
N ASN A 221 6.61 3.40 -6.13
CA ASN A 221 7.85 3.47 -5.37
C ASN A 221 7.61 3.11 -3.91
N LEU A 222 8.42 2.20 -3.38
CA LEU A 222 8.60 1.99 -1.95
C LEU A 222 9.93 2.65 -1.56
N TYR A 223 9.87 3.65 -0.71
CA TYR A 223 11.03 4.33 -0.14
C TYR A 223 11.36 3.67 1.18
N ILE A 224 12.62 3.33 1.41
CA ILE A 224 13.13 2.75 2.66
C ILE A 224 14.36 3.55 3.06
N HIS A 225 14.38 4.03 4.28
CA HIS A 225 15.51 4.76 4.84
C HIS A 225 15.89 4.14 6.18
N GLN A 226 17.17 3.88 6.40
CA GLN A 226 17.69 3.28 7.63
C GLN A 226 18.74 4.13 8.32
N SER A 227 18.85 3.99 9.64
CA SER A 227 19.79 4.75 10.46
C SER A 227 21.23 4.24 10.45
N ASN A 228 21.55 3.14 9.76
CA ASN A 228 22.89 2.56 9.79
C ASN A 228 23.85 3.26 8.79
N PRO A 229 24.85 4.03 9.26
CA PRO A 229 25.77 4.76 8.37
C PRO A 229 26.71 3.84 7.59
N ARG A 230 26.83 2.56 7.98
CA ARG A 230 27.63 1.58 7.22
C ARG A 230 26.94 1.09 5.95
N GLY A 231 25.67 1.45 5.73
CA GLY A 231 24.86 1.01 4.60
C GLY A 231 24.20 -0.35 4.82
N VAL A 232 23.42 -0.78 3.83
CA VAL A 232 22.69 -2.05 3.84
C VAL A 232 23.66 -3.22 3.86
N CYS A 233 23.42 -4.15 4.79
CA CYS A 233 24.29 -5.29 5.02
C CYS A 233 24.43 -6.18 3.78
N ASN A 234 25.63 -6.73 3.53
CA ASN A 234 25.87 -7.60 2.36
C ASN A 234 25.05 -8.90 2.38
N LYS A 235 24.48 -9.28 3.52
CA LYS A 235 23.56 -10.42 3.65
C LYS A 235 22.14 -10.06 3.23
N CYS A 236 21.73 -8.82 3.50
CA CYS A 236 20.44 -8.23 3.18
C CYS A 236 20.32 -7.99 1.66
N SER A 237 21.42 -7.50 1.04
CA SER A 237 21.55 -7.24 -0.40
C SER A 237 22.07 -8.43 -1.22
N LYS A 238 22.22 -9.60 -0.60
CA LYS A 238 22.74 -10.80 -1.28
C LYS A 238 21.85 -11.18 -2.47
N GLY A 239 22.46 -11.45 -3.62
CA GLY A 239 21.73 -11.75 -4.86
C GLY A 239 21.49 -10.54 -5.77
N LEU A 240 21.80 -9.31 -5.32
CA LEU A 240 21.63 -8.10 -6.12
C LEU A 240 22.84 -7.78 -7.01
N ILE A 241 24.06 -7.98 -6.48
CA ILE A 241 25.32 -7.75 -7.20
C ILE A 241 25.83 -9.05 -7.82
N ASN A 242 25.97 -10.08 -6.98
CA ASN A 242 26.45 -11.39 -7.39
C ASN A 242 25.28 -12.36 -7.56
N ILE A 243 25.39 -13.25 -8.54
CA ILE A 243 24.38 -14.28 -8.81
C ILE A 243 24.46 -15.35 -7.72
N PHE A 244 23.30 -15.68 -7.13
CA PHE A 244 23.14 -16.77 -6.18
C PHE A 244 21.88 -17.57 -6.52
N PRO A 245 21.78 -18.83 -6.07
CA PRO A 245 20.52 -19.56 -6.05
C PRO A 245 19.44 -18.75 -5.33
N LYS A 246 18.21 -18.77 -5.84
CA LYS A 246 17.10 -17.91 -5.38
C LYS A 246 16.85 -18.04 -3.87
N GLU A 247 16.92 -19.25 -3.36
CA GLU A 247 16.74 -19.61 -1.95
C GLU A 247 17.87 -19.12 -1.04
N LYS A 248 18.99 -18.67 -1.61
CA LYS A 248 20.14 -18.11 -0.89
C LYS A 248 20.26 -16.60 -1.02
N CYS A 249 19.34 -15.95 -1.73
CA CYS A 249 19.29 -14.50 -1.88
C CYS A 249 18.71 -13.82 -0.63
N GLY A 250 19.15 -12.59 -0.37
CA GLY A 250 18.70 -11.76 0.74
C GLY A 250 17.32 -11.16 0.51
N ILE A 251 16.80 -10.52 1.56
CA ILE A 251 15.44 -9.98 1.62
C ILE A 251 15.11 -8.98 0.50
N PHE A 252 16.07 -8.16 0.09
CA PHE A 252 15.84 -7.15 -0.94
C PHE A 252 15.66 -7.78 -2.33
N TYR A 253 16.42 -8.82 -2.64
CA TYR A 253 16.21 -9.58 -3.88
C TYR A 253 14.86 -10.29 -3.85
N GLN A 254 14.51 -10.93 -2.73
CA GLN A 254 13.23 -11.63 -2.55
C GLN A 254 12.04 -10.67 -2.78
N ALA A 255 12.04 -9.51 -2.12
CA ALA A 255 10.99 -8.51 -2.24
C ALA A 255 10.89 -7.91 -3.65
N SER A 256 12.03 -7.56 -4.26
CA SER A 256 12.04 -7.00 -5.62
C SER A 256 11.61 -8.01 -6.69
N LYS A 257 11.85 -9.31 -6.46
CA LYS A 257 11.31 -10.37 -7.34
C LYS A 257 9.84 -10.65 -7.12
N LYS A 258 9.34 -10.53 -5.90
CA LYS A 258 7.91 -10.65 -5.59
C LYS A 258 7.12 -9.53 -6.27
N TYR A 259 7.62 -8.30 -6.22
CA TYR A 259 6.99 -7.11 -6.79
C TYR A 259 7.76 -6.61 -8.03
N PRO A 260 7.62 -7.24 -9.21
CA PRO A 260 8.49 -6.97 -10.35
C PRO A 260 8.35 -5.56 -10.93
N ASN A 261 7.20 -4.91 -10.72
CA ASN A 261 6.91 -3.58 -11.26
C ASN A 261 7.12 -2.44 -10.23
N LEU A 262 7.46 -2.78 -8.98
CA LEU A 262 7.78 -1.84 -7.91
C LEU A 262 9.23 -1.38 -8.02
N ASN A 263 9.45 -0.08 -7.86
CA ASN A 263 10.79 0.44 -7.56
C ASN A 263 10.97 0.44 -6.04
N ILE A 264 12.01 -0.23 -5.53
CA ILE A 264 12.38 -0.17 -4.11
C ILE A 264 13.59 0.75 -4.00
N ILE A 265 13.39 1.93 -3.42
CA ILE A 265 14.40 2.99 -3.29
C ILE A 265 14.91 2.93 -1.86
N VAL A 266 16.17 2.60 -1.69
CA VAL A 266 16.78 2.38 -0.37
C VAL A 266 17.88 3.40 -0.15
N THR A 267 17.86 4.06 1.00
CA THR A 267 18.91 4.98 1.46
C THR A 267 19.31 4.67 2.90
N SER A 268 20.50 5.12 3.28
CA SER A 268 21.02 5.02 4.64
C SER A 268 21.49 6.39 5.10
N GLU A 269 21.45 6.64 6.41
CA GLU A 269 22.10 7.82 6.99
C GLU A 269 23.58 7.86 6.62
N VAL A 270 24.16 9.07 6.64
CA VAL A 270 25.58 9.30 6.33
C VAL A 270 26.26 9.85 7.57
N ASP A 271 27.38 9.23 7.93
CA ASP A 271 28.27 9.71 8.99
C ASP A 271 29.70 9.58 8.46
N ASP A 272 30.34 10.73 8.21
CA ASP A 272 31.69 10.81 7.63
C ASP A 272 32.76 10.20 8.54
N SER A 273 32.47 10.02 9.83
CA SER A 273 33.37 9.35 10.77
C SER A 273 33.31 7.81 10.67
N VAL A 274 32.31 7.26 9.97
CA VAL A 274 32.08 5.82 9.87
C VAL A 274 32.45 5.27 8.50
N LYS A 275 33.33 4.26 8.49
CA LYS A 275 33.66 3.53 7.26
C LYS A 275 32.45 2.75 6.73
N VAL A 276 32.03 3.09 5.51
CA VAL A 276 30.99 2.39 4.76
C VAL A 276 31.43 0.97 4.38
N ASN A 277 30.56 -0.02 4.63
CA ASN A 277 30.81 -1.44 4.31
C ASN A 277 29.71 -2.08 3.44
N GLY A 278 28.59 -1.41 3.25
CA GLY A 278 27.41 -1.87 2.53
C GLY A 278 26.95 -0.90 1.45
N LEU A 279 25.78 -1.16 0.87
CA LEU A 279 25.17 -0.27 -0.11
C LEU A 279 24.42 0.85 0.61
N THR A 280 24.83 2.11 0.41
CA THR A 280 24.26 3.26 1.12
C THR A 280 23.06 3.87 0.42
N SER A 281 23.01 3.81 -0.91
CA SER A 281 21.86 4.25 -1.71
C SER A 281 21.74 3.39 -2.97
N PHE A 282 20.55 2.88 -3.26
CA PHE A 282 20.28 2.14 -4.50
C PHE A 282 18.77 2.06 -4.81
N ILE A 283 18.44 1.83 -6.08
CA ILE A 283 17.09 1.57 -6.55
C ILE A 283 17.03 0.15 -7.12
N LEU A 284 16.08 -0.65 -6.64
CA LEU A 284 15.81 -1.99 -7.15
C LEU A 284 14.58 -2.05 -8.01
N LYS A 285 14.65 -2.86 -9.06
CA LYS A 285 13.50 -3.29 -9.84
C LYS A 285 13.70 -4.71 -10.33
N ASN A 286 12.70 -5.56 -10.13
CA ASN A 286 12.70 -6.96 -10.56
C ASN A 286 14.02 -7.72 -10.24
N GLY A 287 14.51 -7.56 -9.01
CA GLY A 287 15.71 -8.23 -8.51
C GLY A 287 17.03 -7.70 -9.08
N LYS A 288 17.06 -6.50 -9.67
CA LYS A 288 18.26 -5.84 -10.17
C LYS A 288 18.40 -4.43 -9.60
N ILE A 289 19.63 -4.01 -9.34
CA ILE A 289 19.94 -2.60 -9.09
C ILE A 289 19.86 -1.87 -10.44
N ILE A 290 19.10 -0.78 -10.48
CA ILE A 290 18.94 0.05 -11.68
C ILE A 290 19.54 1.46 -11.51
N LYS A 291 19.88 1.84 -10.27
CA LYS A 291 20.59 3.07 -9.93
C LYS A 291 21.20 2.96 -8.55
#